data_AF-A0A2S5QVI8-F1
#
_entry.id   AF-A0A2S5QVI8-F1
#
_cell.length_a   1.000
_cell.length_b   1.000
_cell.length_c   1.000
_cell.angle_alpha   90.00
_cell.angle_beta   90.00
_cell.angle_gamma   90.00
#
_symmetry.space_group_name_H-M   'P 1'
#
loop_
_entity.id
_entity.type
_entity.pdbx_description
1 polymer ?
#
loop_
_entity_poly.entity_id
_entity_poly.type
_entity_poly.pdbx_seq_one_letter_code
_entity_poly.pdbx_strand_id
1 'polypeptide(L)'
;MKRSAKMETITYQRQKIYDPILRLIHLWNGLAIVFLMATIWLSELFEKGVGEDTLWQMHIYIGYALVVGVVARLVWGFVGPHHARFSDMWHPAAWWGAVRHFNFNATPRFGHNTLASGAYLLVYGLLVIMAVTGLGLAAIEHSAGPFNAWLGDAAWLEDFFEEPHEIIYYFLMGFVVIHIAALIWHEVKDKTPLAQAMVTGYQYEIEVNPSPMTEVSHYIQGEHHA
;
A
#
# COMPACT_ATOMS: atom_id res chain seq x y z
N MET A 1 47.46 -1.92 17.11
CA MET A 1 46.38 -1.61 16.15
C MET A 1 45.33 -0.74 16.81
N LYS A 2 45.38 0.59 16.63
CA LYS A 2 44.26 1.47 17.00
C LYS A 2 43.27 1.45 15.83
N ARG A 3 42.08 0.88 16.03
CA ARG A 3 40.96 1.05 15.09
C ARG A 3 40.58 2.53 15.12
N SER A 4 40.95 3.28 14.09
CA SER A 4 40.41 4.62 13.88
C SER A 4 38.91 4.48 13.66
N ALA A 5 38.11 4.96 14.62
CA ALA A 5 36.66 5.02 14.47
C ALA A 5 36.38 6.08 13.39
N LYS A 6 36.07 5.65 12.17
CA LYS A 6 35.47 6.54 11.17
C LYS A 6 34.18 7.07 11.78
N MET A 7 34.17 8.35 12.14
CA MET A 7 32.95 9.04 12.50
C MET A 7 32.16 9.21 11.21
N GLU A 8 31.10 8.43 11.03
CA GLU A 8 30.18 8.59 9.90
C GLU A 8 29.11 9.61 10.32
N THR A 9 28.95 10.67 9.53
CA THR A 9 27.86 11.63 9.72
C THR A 9 26.65 11.14 8.94
N ILE A 10 25.59 10.78 9.67
CA ILE A 10 24.29 10.41 9.10
C ILE A 10 23.54 11.70 8.76
N THR A 11 23.40 12.00 7.47
CA THR A 11 22.57 13.11 6.97
C THR A 11 21.27 12.59 6.39
N TYR A 12 20.14 13.22 6.73
CA TYR A 12 18.83 12.85 6.17
C TYR A 12 18.50 13.73 4.97
N GLN A 13 18.38 13.13 3.79
CA GLN A 13 17.84 13.76 2.59
C GLN A 13 16.31 13.71 2.68
N ARG A 14 15.63 14.86 2.56
CA ARG A 14 14.17 14.97 2.63
C ARG A 14 13.59 15.46 1.32
N GLN A 15 12.70 14.68 0.72
CA GLN A 15 12.01 15.05 -0.52
C GLN A 15 10.49 14.95 -0.37
N LYS A 16 9.76 15.92 -0.97
CA LYS A 16 8.30 15.86 -1.06
C LYS A 16 7.92 14.94 -2.22
N ILE A 17 7.31 13.81 -1.91
CA ILE A 17 7.05 12.74 -2.89
C ILE A 17 5.57 12.45 -3.01
N TYR A 18 4.89 12.30 -1.88
CA TYR A 18 3.48 11.95 -1.87
C TYR A 18 2.62 13.21 -1.88
N ASP A 19 1.81 13.34 -2.93
CA ASP A 19 0.83 14.41 -3.08
C ASP A 19 -0.31 14.30 -2.04
N PRO A 20 -0.86 15.42 -1.53
CA PRO A 20 -2.01 15.40 -0.62
C PRO A 20 -3.21 14.58 -1.10
N ILE A 21 -3.54 14.62 -2.41
CA ILE A 21 -4.72 13.90 -2.92
C ILE A 21 -4.48 12.38 -2.88
N LEU A 22 -3.32 11.92 -3.33
CA LEU A 22 -2.93 10.51 -3.23
C LEU A 22 -3.00 9.98 -1.79
N ARG A 23 -2.53 10.78 -0.82
CA ARG A 23 -2.53 10.40 0.60
C ARG A 23 -3.95 10.32 1.17
N LEU A 24 -4.82 11.26 0.80
CA LEU A 24 -6.22 11.23 1.20
C LEU A 24 -6.93 10.01 0.63
N ILE A 25 -6.72 9.70 -0.65
CA ILE A 25 -7.29 8.51 -1.30
C ILE A 25 -6.78 7.23 -0.64
N HIS A 26 -5.49 7.16 -0.30
CA HIS A 26 -4.93 6.02 0.42
C HIS A 26 -5.55 5.85 1.81
N LEU A 27 -5.67 6.94 2.58
CA LEU A 27 -6.30 6.91 3.90
C LEU A 27 -7.77 6.49 3.81
N TRP A 28 -8.51 7.05 2.84
CA TRP A 28 -9.91 6.70 2.58
C TRP A 28 -10.06 5.21 2.31
N ASN A 29 -9.27 4.66 1.38
CA ASN A 29 -9.31 3.23 1.03
C ASN A 29 -8.91 2.36 2.22
N GLY A 30 -7.85 2.73 2.93
CA GLY A 30 -7.38 1.99 4.11
C GLY A 30 -8.45 1.94 5.20
N LEU A 31 -9.12 3.06 5.50
CA LEU A 31 -10.21 3.10 6.47
C LEU A 31 -11.42 2.30 6.01
N ALA A 32 -11.81 2.42 4.74
CA ALA A 32 -12.93 1.65 4.19
C ALA A 32 -12.69 0.13 4.28
N ILE A 33 -11.48 -0.33 3.96
CA ILE A 33 -11.09 -1.75 4.11
C ILE A 33 -11.19 -2.18 5.58
N VAL A 34 -10.63 -1.39 6.51
CA VAL A 34 -10.70 -1.72 7.95
C VAL A 34 -12.13 -1.79 8.46
N PHE A 35 -13.01 -0.87 8.03
CA PHE A 35 -14.42 -0.91 8.42
C PHE A 35 -15.18 -2.07 7.78
N LEU A 36 -14.91 -2.43 6.52
CA LEU A 36 -15.48 -3.63 5.90
C LEU A 36 -15.08 -4.89 6.65
N MET A 37 -13.81 -5.03 7.01
CA MET A 37 -13.35 -6.12 7.85
C MET A 37 -14.09 -6.13 9.19
N ALA A 38 -14.22 -4.96 9.83
CA ALA A 38 -14.94 -4.86 11.11
C ALA A 38 -16.40 -5.28 10.99
N THR A 39 -17.10 -4.97 9.89
CA THR A 39 -18.49 -5.41 9.70
C THR A 39 -18.64 -6.93 9.66
N ILE A 40 -17.74 -7.64 8.97
CA ILE A 40 -17.73 -9.11 8.91
C ILE A 40 -17.44 -9.71 10.29
N TRP A 41 -16.39 -9.22 10.95
CA TRP A 41 -16.00 -9.73 12.27
C TRP A 41 -17.06 -9.47 13.33
N LEU A 42 -17.73 -8.31 13.23
CA LEU A 42 -18.78 -7.94 14.16
C LEU A 42 -20.06 -8.72 13.88
N SER A 43 -20.39 -9.04 12.62
CA SER A 43 -21.60 -9.81 12.29
C SER A 43 -21.59 -11.20 12.90
N GLU A 44 -20.42 -11.83 13.01
CA GLU A 44 -20.25 -13.13 13.71
C GLU A 44 -20.62 -13.07 15.21
N LEU A 45 -20.64 -11.89 15.82
CA LEU A 45 -20.99 -11.71 17.24
C LEU A 45 -22.50 -11.53 17.47
N PHE A 46 -23.30 -11.36 16.41
CA PHE A 46 -24.75 -11.19 16.50
C PHE A 46 -25.50 -12.45 16.06
N GLU A 47 -26.63 -12.73 16.72
CA GLU A 47 -27.57 -13.74 16.22
C GLU A 47 -28.35 -13.19 15.01
N LYS A 48 -28.88 -14.12 14.20
CA LYS A 48 -29.71 -13.78 13.04
C LYS A 48 -30.86 -12.87 13.42
N GLY A 49 -30.88 -11.67 12.83
CA GLY A 49 -31.90 -10.67 13.08
C GLY A 49 -31.41 -9.26 12.76
N VAL A 50 -32.11 -8.26 13.32
CA VAL A 50 -31.93 -6.83 12.98
C VAL A 50 -30.48 -6.35 13.15
N GLY A 51 -29.74 -6.88 14.12
CA GLY A 51 -28.34 -6.53 14.33
C GLY A 51 -27.44 -6.96 13.18
N GLU A 52 -27.55 -8.23 12.76
CA GLU A 52 -26.82 -8.78 11.62
C GLU A 52 -27.21 -8.07 10.32
N ASP A 53 -28.51 -7.88 10.07
CA ASP A 53 -29.02 -7.20 8.86
C ASP A 53 -28.49 -5.76 8.76
N THR A 54 -28.37 -5.08 9.89
CA THR A 54 -27.81 -3.72 9.94
C THR A 54 -26.33 -3.73 9.57
N LEU A 55 -25.56 -4.72 10.04
CA LEU A 55 -24.14 -4.85 9.73
C LEU A 55 -23.91 -5.19 8.25
N TRP A 56 -24.75 -6.04 7.65
CA TRP A 56 -24.72 -6.29 6.21
C TRP A 56 -25.05 -5.05 5.39
N GLN A 57 -26.06 -4.27 5.77
CA GLN A 57 -26.33 -2.98 5.13
C GLN A 57 -25.16 -2.01 5.26
N MET A 58 -24.53 -1.93 6.44
CA MET A 58 -23.31 -1.13 6.63
C MET A 58 -22.17 -1.64 5.74
N HIS A 59 -21.97 -2.95 5.63
CA HIS A 59 -20.97 -3.56 4.75
C HIS A 59 -21.16 -3.10 3.30
N ILE A 60 -22.39 -3.14 2.79
CA ILE A 60 -22.72 -2.68 1.42
C ILE A 60 -22.41 -1.19 1.25
N TYR A 61 -22.84 -0.34 2.18
CA TYR A 61 -22.61 1.11 2.08
C TYR A 61 -21.12 1.48 2.17
N ILE A 62 -20.37 0.84 3.06
CA ILE A 62 -18.92 1.03 3.15
C ILE A 62 -18.25 0.46 1.88
N GLY A 63 -18.80 -0.63 1.32
CA GLY A 63 -18.41 -1.17 0.03
C GLY A 63 -18.53 -0.15 -1.08
N TYR A 64 -19.64 0.59 -1.15
CA TYR A 64 -19.78 1.70 -2.10
C TYR A 64 -18.76 2.81 -1.86
N ALA A 65 -18.46 3.15 -0.60
CA ALA A 65 -17.42 4.11 -0.28
C ALA A 65 -16.03 3.63 -0.75
N LEU A 66 -15.72 2.33 -0.59
CA LEU A 66 -14.49 1.73 -1.10
C LEU A 66 -14.45 1.78 -2.64
N VAL A 67 -15.54 1.44 -3.33
CA VAL A 67 -15.63 1.51 -4.80
C VAL A 67 -15.29 2.91 -5.29
N VAL A 68 -15.88 3.94 -4.68
CA VAL A 68 -15.58 5.35 -5.03
C VAL A 68 -14.10 5.66 -4.84
N GLY A 69 -13.52 5.24 -3.71
CA GLY A 69 -12.10 5.48 -3.41
C GLY A 69 -11.14 4.70 -4.33
N VAL A 70 -11.49 3.48 -4.73
CA VAL A 70 -10.75 2.67 -5.71
C VAL A 70 -10.81 3.33 -7.07
N VAL A 71 -11.99 3.74 -7.53
CA VAL A 71 -12.14 4.47 -8.81
C VAL A 71 -11.33 5.77 -8.79
N ALA A 72 -11.42 6.56 -7.71
CA ALA A 72 -10.61 7.76 -7.54
C ALA A 72 -9.10 7.46 -7.62
N ARG A 73 -8.65 6.37 -6.98
CA ARG A 73 -7.24 5.93 -7.05
C ARG A 73 -6.82 5.53 -8.46
N LEU A 74 -7.66 4.80 -9.17
CA LEU A 74 -7.40 4.38 -10.55
C LEU A 74 -7.24 5.61 -11.45
N VAL A 75 -8.20 6.54 -11.39
CA VAL A 75 -8.13 7.81 -12.13
C VAL A 75 -6.85 8.56 -11.79
N TRP A 76 -6.55 8.74 -10.49
CA TRP A 76 -5.33 9.42 -10.04
C TRP A 76 -4.04 8.70 -10.47
N GLY A 77 -4.08 7.38 -10.67
CA GLY A 77 -2.99 6.59 -11.20
C GLY A 77 -2.69 6.82 -12.68
N PHE A 78 -3.60 7.46 -13.43
CA PHE A 78 -3.36 7.87 -14.81
C PHE A 78 -3.05 9.37 -14.91
N VAL A 79 -3.83 10.22 -14.24
CA VAL A 79 -3.72 11.69 -14.40
C VAL A 79 -2.83 12.37 -13.35
N GLY A 80 -2.51 11.69 -12.25
CA GLY A 80 -1.82 12.27 -11.11
C GLY A 80 -0.35 12.62 -11.36
N PRO A 81 0.35 13.13 -10.31
CA PRO A 81 1.78 13.44 -10.35
C PRO A 81 2.65 12.20 -10.64
N HIS A 82 3.90 12.40 -11.07
CA HIS A 82 4.80 11.32 -11.50
C HIS A 82 4.80 10.09 -10.55
N HIS A 83 4.99 10.31 -9.25
CA HIS A 83 5.03 9.24 -8.24
C HIS A 83 3.67 8.60 -7.92
N ALA A 84 2.56 9.20 -8.35
CA ALA A 84 1.23 8.61 -8.18
C ALA A 84 0.84 7.66 -9.33
N ARG A 85 1.55 7.77 -10.47
CA ARG A 85 1.18 7.08 -11.71
C ARG A 85 1.57 5.60 -11.67
N PHE A 86 0.74 4.77 -12.30
CA PHE A 86 1.04 3.34 -12.47
C PHE A 86 2.30 3.10 -13.31
N SER A 87 2.66 4.03 -14.20
CA SER A 87 3.90 3.96 -14.98
C SER A 87 5.16 4.02 -14.11
N ASP A 88 5.13 4.78 -13.00
CA ASP A 88 6.27 4.84 -12.06
C ASP A 88 6.35 3.59 -11.17
N MET A 89 5.25 2.83 -11.08
CA MET A 89 5.19 1.55 -10.38
C MET A 89 5.53 0.37 -11.29
N TRP A 90 5.69 0.56 -12.60
CA TRP A 90 5.82 -0.57 -13.55
C TRP A 90 7.28 -0.98 -13.77
N HIS A 91 7.72 -2.03 -13.07
CA HIS A 91 9.11 -2.50 -13.11
C HIS A 91 9.26 -4.02 -13.35
N PRO A 92 8.72 -4.56 -14.47
CA PRO A 92 8.67 -6.00 -14.72
C PRO A 92 10.04 -6.67 -14.80
N ALA A 93 11.05 -5.98 -15.35
CA ALA A 93 12.42 -6.50 -15.41
C ALA A 93 13.05 -6.67 -14.01
N ALA A 94 12.77 -5.75 -13.09
CA ALA A 94 13.25 -5.83 -11.71
C ALA A 94 12.54 -6.93 -10.93
N TRP A 95 11.22 -7.08 -11.11
CA TRP A 95 10.44 -8.15 -10.47
C TRP A 95 10.89 -9.54 -10.93
N TRP A 96 11.02 -9.71 -12.24
CA TRP A 96 11.48 -10.97 -12.82
C TRP A 96 12.92 -11.29 -12.41
N GLY A 97 13.79 -10.28 -12.37
CA GLY A 97 15.16 -10.41 -11.90
C GLY A 97 15.24 -10.87 -10.45
N ALA A 98 14.43 -10.29 -9.56
CA ALA A 98 14.39 -10.66 -8.14
C ALA A 98 13.89 -12.08 -7.93
N VAL A 99 12.81 -12.48 -8.61
CA VAL A 99 12.26 -13.85 -8.53
C VAL A 99 13.26 -14.86 -9.09
N ARG A 100 13.85 -14.59 -10.26
CA ARG A 100 14.75 -15.52 -10.95
C ARG A 100 16.05 -15.77 -10.17
N HIS A 101 16.57 -14.75 -9.50
CA HIS A 101 17.86 -14.83 -8.80
C HIS A 101 17.72 -14.92 -7.27
N PHE A 102 16.49 -15.04 -6.76
CA PHE A 102 16.17 -14.98 -5.32
C PHE A 102 16.85 -13.80 -4.60
N ASN A 103 17.00 -12.68 -5.31
CA ASN A 103 17.66 -11.49 -4.81
C ASN A 103 16.63 -10.37 -4.63
N PHE A 104 16.18 -10.22 -3.38
CA PHE A 104 15.20 -9.20 -2.99
C PHE A 104 15.85 -7.92 -2.46
N ASN A 105 17.16 -7.72 -2.71
CA ASN A 105 17.82 -6.46 -2.38
C ASN A 105 17.47 -5.42 -3.45
N ALA A 106 16.41 -4.64 -3.18
CA ALA A 106 16.11 -3.44 -3.94
C ALA A 106 17.07 -2.32 -3.51
N THR A 107 17.64 -1.60 -4.48
CA THR A 107 18.28 -0.31 -4.20
C THR A 107 17.21 0.66 -3.67
N PRO A 108 17.45 1.34 -2.53
CA PRO A 108 16.56 2.39 -2.06
C PRO A 108 16.30 3.41 -3.17
N ARG A 109 15.03 3.80 -3.34
CA ARG A 109 14.60 4.82 -4.29
C ARG A 109 13.52 5.67 -3.64
N PHE A 110 13.59 6.97 -3.87
CA PHE A 110 12.51 7.90 -3.59
C PHE A 110 11.21 7.50 -4.32
N GLY A 111 10.10 7.39 -3.58
CA GLY A 111 8.83 6.87 -4.08
C GLY A 111 8.61 5.41 -3.70
N HIS A 112 8.01 4.65 -4.62
CA HIS A 112 7.66 3.25 -4.36
C HIS A 112 8.90 2.36 -4.44
N ASN A 113 9.03 1.45 -3.49
CA ASN A 113 10.03 0.40 -3.56
C ASN A 113 9.79 -0.44 -4.84
N THR A 114 10.84 -0.63 -5.64
CA THR A 114 10.75 -1.27 -6.96
C THR A 114 10.22 -2.70 -6.88
N LEU A 115 10.52 -3.46 -5.82
CA LEU A 115 9.99 -4.81 -5.63
C LEU A 115 8.58 -4.80 -5.05
N ALA A 116 8.31 -3.89 -4.11
CA ALA A 116 6.98 -3.78 -3.51
C ALA A 116 5.92 -3.26 -4.50
N SER A 117 6.33 -2.49 -5.52
CA SER A 117 5.44 -1.94 -6.55
C SER A 117 4.61 -3.01 -7.28
N GLY A 118 5.18 -4.20 -7.51
CA GLY A 118 4.45 -5.32 -8.11
C GLY A 118 3.33 -5.83 -7.21
N ALA A 119 3.58 -5.94 -5.90
CA ALA A 119 2.56 -6.31 -4.92
C ALA A 119 1.44 -5.27 -4.83
N TYR A 120 1.76 -3.97 -4.92
CA TYR A 120 0.74 -2.91 -4.93
C TYR A 120 -0.16 -2.98 -6.16
N LEU A 121 0.42 -3.23 -7.34
CA LEU A 121 -0.35 -3.39 -8.58
C LEU A 121 -1.24 -4.63 -8.53
N LEU A 122 -0.75 -5.74 -7.99
CA LEU A 122 -1.55 -6.93 -7.74
C LEU A 122 -2.76 -6.61 -6.85
N VAL A 123 -2.53 -5.93 -5.72
CA VAL A 123 -3.59 -5.55 -4.78
C VAL A 123 -4.60 -4.60 -5.42
N TYR A 124 -4.17 -3.65 -6.25
CA TYR A 124 -5.12 -2.82 -7.01
C TYR A 124 -5.98 -3.64 -7.97
N GLY A 125 -5.41 -4.65 -8.63
CA GLY A 125 -6.18 -5.58 -9.45
C GLY A 125 -7.21 -6.38 -8.63
N LEU A 126 -6.78 -6.91 -7.49
CA LEU A 126 -7.66 -7.64 -6.56
C LEU A 126 -8.79 -6.73 -6.03
N LEU A 127 -8.49 -5.48 -5.67
CA LEU A 127 -9.50 -4.52 -5.22
C LEU A 127 -10.53 -4.17 -6.31
N VAL A 128 -10.13 -4.17 -7.58
CA VAL A 128 -11.07 -3.98 -8.70
C VAL A 128 -11.99 -5.19 -8.84
N ILE A 129 -11.46 -6.40 -8.77
CA ILE A 129 -12.28 -7.62 -8.81
C ILE A 129 -13.24 -7.62 -7.61
N MET A 130 -12.73 -7.30 -6.42
CA MET A 130 -13.51 -7.19 -5.17
C MET A 130 -14.66 -6.18 -5.28
N ALA A 131 -14.40 -5.03 -5.89
CA ALA A 131 -15.41 -4.01 -6.15
C ALA A 131 -16.50 -4.52 -7.10
N VAL A 132 -16.12 -5.20 -8.19
CA VAL A 132 -17.07 -5.76 -9.15
C VAL A 132 -17.90 -6.86 -8.52
N THR A 133 -17.27 -7.78 -7.80
CA THR A 133 -17.97 -8.91 -7.17
C THR A 133 -18.89 -8.44 -6.04
N GLY A 134 -18.44 -7.51 -5.20
CA GLY A 134 -19.27 -6.96 -4.13
C GLY A 134 -20.49 -6.17 -4.65
N LEU A 135 -20.34 -5.43 -5.76
CA LEU A 135 -21.48 -4.77 -6.42
C LEU A 135 -22.44 -5.79 -7.05
N GLY A 136 -21.92 -6.92 -7.55
CA GLY A 136 -22.72 -8.03 -8.06
C GLY A 136 -23.55 -8.69 -6.96
N LEU A 137 -22.94 -9.03 -5.83
CA LEU A 137 -23.61 -9.61 -4.67
C LEU A 137 -24.66 -8.65 -4.07
N ALA A 138 -24.31 -7.37 -3.92
CA ALA A 138 -25.27 -6.37 -3.46
C ALA A 138 -26.52 -6.28 -4.37
N ALA A 139 -26.35 -6.50 -5.67
CA ALA A 139 -27.46 -6.55 -6.62
C ALA A 139 -28.28 -7.84 -6.46
N ILE A 140 -27.63 -9.01 -6.46
CA ILE A 140 -28.29 -10.32 -6.45
C ILE A 140 -29.00 -10.60 -5.12
N GLU A 141 -28.32 -10.41 -3.99
CA GLU A 141 -28.84 -10.80 -2.67
C GLU A 141 -29.68 -9.71 -2.00
N HIS A 142 -29.32 -8.44 -2.23
CA HIS A 142 -29.91 -7.31 -1.50
C HIS A 142 -30.71 -6.37 -2.40
N SER A 143 -30.86 -6.69 -3.69
CA SER A 143 -31.55 -5.85 -4.67
C SER A 143 -31.05 -4.39 -4.66
N ALA A 144 -29.75 -4.21 -4.45
CA ALA A 144 -29.13 -2.93 -4.17
C ALA A 144 -28.03 -2.58 -5.19
N GLY A 145 -27.74 -1.28 -5.27
CA GLY A 145 -26.62 -0.78 -6.06
C GLY A 145 -26.89 -0.66 -7.56
N PRO A 146 -25.90 -0.21 -8.32
CA PRO A 146 -26.06 0.10 -9.74
C PRO A 146 -26.33 -1.13 -10.59
N PHE A 147 -25.86 -2.32 -10.17
CA PHE A 147 -26.02 -3.55 -10.94
C PHE A 147 -27.37 -4.24 -10.77
N ASN A 148 -28.21 -3.77 -9.84
CA ASN A 148 -29.51 -4.38 -9.54
C ASN A 148 -30.40 -4.52 -10.79
N ALA A 149 -30.42 -3.51 -11.66
CA ALA A 149 -31.23 -3.55 -12.88
C ALA A 149 -30.85 -4.66 -13.88
N TRP A 150 -29.63 -5.20 -13.78
CA TRP A 150 -29.13 -6.25 -14.68
C TRP A 150 -28.96 -7.61 -13.99
N LEU A 151 -28.60 -7.61 -12.70
CA LEU A 151 -28.24 -8.80 -11.95
C LEU A 151 -29.22 -9.16 -10.83
N GLY A 152 -30.16 -8.30 -10.47
CA GLY A 152 -31.04 -8.53 -9.30
C GLY A 152 -31.87 -9.82 -9.38
N ASP A 153 -32.29 -10.20 -10.59
CA ASP A 153 -33.04 -11.46 -10.81
C ASP A 153 -32.11 -12.64 -11.19
N ALA A 154 -30.80 -12.45 -11.19
CA ALA A 154 -29.81 -13.42 -11.65
C ALA A 154 -29.21 -14.24 -10.50
N ALA A 155 -30.04 -14.80 -9.63
CA ALA A 155 -29.61 -15.62 -8.48
C ALA A 155 -28.69 -16.79 -8.85
N TRP A 156 -28.76 -17.31 -10.09
CA TRP A 156 -27.87 -18.35 -10.58
C TRP A 156 -26.39 -17.91 -10.73
N LEU A 157 -26.10 -16.61 -10.61
CA LEU A 157 -24.75 -16.05 -10.62
C LEU A 157 -24.19 -15.78 -9.23
N GLU A 158 -24.94 -16.06 -8.15
CA GLU A 158 -24.52 -15.81 -6.76
C GLU A 158 -23.13 -16.40 -6.49
N ASP A 159 -22.96 -17.72 -6.62
CA ASP A 159 -21.69 -18.42 -6.43
C ASP A 159 -20.55 -17.84 -7.28
N PHE A 160 -20.85 -17.40 -8.51
CA PHE A 160 -19.85 -16.83 -9.42
C PHE A 160 -19.28 -15.50 -8.92
N PHE A 161 -20.05 -14.74 -8.14
CA PHE A 161 -19.58 -13.52 -7.50
C PHE A 161 -19.11 -13.76 -6.07
N GLU A 162 -19.73 -14.67 -5.33
CA GLU A 162 -19.43 -14.96 -3.91
C GLU A 162 -18.04 -15.59 -3.76
N GLU A 163 -17.76 -16.67 -4.50
CA GLU A 163 -16.50 -17.40 -4.40
C GLU A 163 -15.27 -16.48 -4.59
N PRO A 164 -15.14 -15.69 -5.68
CA PRO A 164 -14.01 -14.79 -5.81
C PRO A 164 -14.03 -13.67 -4.77
N HIS A 165 -15.18 -13.20 -4.31
CA HIS A 165 -15.25 -12.16 -3.27
C HIS A 165 -14.67 -12.68 -1.95
N GLU A 166 -15.05 -13.87 -1.52
CA GLU A 166 -14.57 -14.51 -0.30
C GLU A 166 -13.07 -14.86 -0.39
N ILE A 167 -12.64 -15.46 -1.51
CA ILE A 167 -11.23 -15.80 -1.73
C ILE A 167 -10.36 -14.54 -1.67
N ILE A 168 -10.77 -13.46 -2.36
CA ILE A 168 -10.03 -12.20 -2.36
C ILE A 168 -10.03 -11.56 -0.97
N TYR A 169 -11.11 -11.68 -0.20
CA TYR A 169 -11.15 -11.24 1.20
C TYR A 169 -10.00 -11.86 2.00
N TYR A 170 -9.83 -13.18 1.95
CA TYR A 170 -8.73 -13.85 2.66
C TYR A 170 -7.34 -13.41 2.18
N PHE A 171 -7.15 -13.20 0.88
CA PHE A 171 -5.91 -12.66 0.35
C PHE A 171 -5.63 -11.23 0.83
N LEU A 172 -6.64 -10.36 0.83
CA LEU A 172 -6.49 -8.98 1.30
C LEU A 172 -6.23 -8.92 2.81
N MET A 173 -6.85 -9.79 3.60
CA MET A 173 -6.57 -9.95 5.03
C MET A 173 -5.09 -10.28 5.28
N GLY A 174 -4.58 -11.31 4.59
CA GLY A 174 -3.16 -11.67 4.68
C GLY A 174 -2.25 -10.53 4.23
N PHE A 175 -2.61 -9.85 3.14
CA PHE A 175 -1.86 -8.71 2.63
C PHE A 175 -1.80 -7.57 3.64
N VAL A 176 -2.90 -7.19 4.29
CA VAL A 176 -2.93 -6.10 5.28
C VAL A 176 -1.98 -6.39 6.44
N VAL A 177 -1.99 -7.62 6.96
CA VAL A 177 -1.08 -8.05 8.04
C VAL A 177 0.38 -7.96 7.58
N ILE A 178 0.70 -8.51 6.41
CA ILE A 178 2.06 -8.47 5.85
C ILE A 178 2.48 -7.04 5.55
N HIS A 179 1.58 -6.20 5.05
CA HIS A 179 1.84 -4.80 4.72
C HIS A 179 2.22 -4.00 5.95
N ILE A 180 1.47 -4.14 7.05
CA ILE A 180 1.76 -3.47 8.33
C ILE A 180 3.06 -4.04 8.93
N ALA A 181 3.26 -5.35 8.90
CA ALA A 181 4.50 -5.97 9.38
C ALA A 181 5.73 -5.47 8.60
N ALA A 182 5.63 -5.38 7.26
CA ALA A 182 6.68 -4.85 6.40
C ALA A 182 6.95 -3.36 6.68
N LEU A 183 5.90 -2.56 6.90
CA LEU A 183 6.03 -1.16 7.31
C LEU A 183 6.86 -1.03 8.60
N ILE A 184 6.47 -1.76 9.65
CA ILE A 184 7.17 -1.74 10.94
C ILE A 184 8.61 -2.23 10.78
N TRP A 185 8.81 -3.33 10.04
CA TRP A 185 10.13 -3.91 9.80
C TRP A 185 11.06 -2.91 9.11
N HIS A 186 10.59 -2.25 8.04
CA HIS A 186 11.39 -1.28 7.30
C HIS A 186 11.63 0.00 8.10
N GLU A 187 10.66 0.48 8.87
CA GLU A 187 10.85 1.64 9.75
C GLU A 187 11.91 1.38 10.83
N VAL A 188 11.94 0.17 11.40
CA VAL A 188 12.97 -0.24 12.38
C VAL A 188 14.34 -0.48 11.72
N LYS A 189 14.36 -1.18 10.58
CA LYS A 189 15.60 -1.56 9.88
C LYS A 189 16.27 -0.34 9.23
N ASP A 190 15.50 0.42 8.47
CA ASP A 190 16.00 1.52 7.64
C ASP A 190 16.04 2.83 8.44
N LYS A 191 15.48 2.87 9.66
CA LYS A 191 15.48 4.03 10.58
C LYS A 191 14.93 5.31 9.92
N THR A 192 13.98 5.14 9.00
CA THR A 192 13.30 6.24 8.31
C THR A 192 11.81 6.18 8.62
N PRO A 193 11.14 7.33 8.88
CA PRO A 193 9.75 7.34 9.31
C PRO A 193 8.81 7.16 8.11
N LEU A 194 8.64 5.92 7.66
CA LEU A 194 7.85 5.56 6.49
C LEU A 194 6.35 5.83 6.68
N ALA A 195 5.80 5.54 7.87
CA ALA A 195 4.42 5.85 8.18
C ALA A 195 4.15 7.37 8.15
N GLN A 196 5.10 8.16 8.70
CA GLN A 196 5.03 9.62 8.66
C GLN A 196 5.07 10.16 7.23
N ALA A 197 5.74 9.50 6.30
CA ALA A 197 5.77 9.93 4.90
C ALA A 197 4.37 9.92 4.27
N MET A 198 3.50 9.00 4.67
CA MET A 198 2.10 8.95 4.22
C MET A 198 1.21 10.01 4.86
N VAL A 199 1.59 10.57 6.02
CA VAL A 199 0.84 11.65 6.69
C VAL A 199 1.37 13.03 6.30
N THR A 200 2.67 13.18 6.11
CA THR A 200 3.34 14.47 5.87
C THR A 200 3.68 14.71 4.40
N GLY A 201 3.78 13.65 3.61
CA GLY A 201 4.13 13.70 2.18
C GLY A 201 5.64 13.73 1.93
N TYR A 202 6.44 13.72 2.99
CA TYR A 202 7.89 13.80 2.94
C TYR A 202 8.52 12.44 3.21
N GLN A 203 9.32 11.98 2.27
CA GLN A 203 10.14 10.79 2.44
C GLN A 203 11.55 11.21 2.87
N TYR A 204 12.17 10.37 3.69
CA TYR A 204 13.50 10.57 4.23
C TYR A 204 14.38 9.43 3.75
N GLU A 205 15.60 9.74 3.32
CA GLU A 205 16.63 8.76 2.98
C GLU A 205 17.91 9.08 3.75
N ILE A 206 18.60 8.04 4.21
CA ILE A 206 19.86 8.18 4.93
C ILE A 206 21.00 8.27 3.92
N GLU A 207 21.63 9.44 3.86
CA GLU A 207 22.87 9.64 3.14
C GLU A 207 24.04 9.49 4.12
N VAL A 208 24.86 8.45 3.92
CA VAL A 208 26.08 8.23 4.70
C VAL A 208 27.21 8.99 4.02
N ASN A 209 27.51 10.18 4.51
CA ASN A 209 28.64 10.96 4.04
C ASN A 209 29.91 10.65 4.87
N PRO A 210 31.08 10.40 4.23
CA PRO A 210 32.34 10.32 4.95
C PRO A 210 32.59 11.67 5.65
N SER A 211 32.92 11.64 6.95
CA SER A 211 33.06 12.87 7.73
C SER A 211 34.12 13.80 7.12
N PRO A 212 33.84 15.12 7.05
CA PRO A 212 34.79 16.12 6.52
C PRO A 212 36.10 16.17 7.31
N MET A 213 36.14 15.68 8.55
CA MET A 213 37.39 15.59 9.33
C MET A 213 38.38 14.54 8.81
N THR A 214 37.94 13.61 7.96
CA THR A 214 38.82 12.61 7.32
C THR A 214 39.66 13.25 6.21
N GLU A 215 39.14 14.28 5.55
CA GLU A 215 39.84 15.01 4.48
C GLU A 215 40.93 15.94 5.05
N VAL A 216 40.65 16.61 6.17
CA VAL A 216 41.59 17.54 6.81
C VAL A 216 42.83 16.82 7.36
N SER A 217 42.69 15.58 7.86
CA SER A 217 43.83 14.80 8.36
C SER A 217 44.83 14.45 7.25
N HIS A 218 44.39 14.28 6.00
CA HIS A 218 45.30 14.03 4.87
C HIS A 218 45.99 15.32 4.41
N TYR A 219 45.36 16.48 4.58
CA TYR A 219 45.96 17.76 4.22
C TYR A 219 47.06 18.19 5.21
N ILE A 220 46.83 18.02 6.52
CA ILE A 220 47.81 18.41 7.56
C ILE A 220 49.04 17.50 7.57
N GLN A 221 48.91 16.24 7.15
CA GLN A 221 50.04 15.30 7.09
C GLN A 221 50.94 15.51 5.86
N GLY A 222 50.53 16.34 4.90
CA GLY A 222 51.33 16.75 3.74
C GLY A 222 52.22 17.97 3.96
N GLU A 223 52.02 18.75 5.03
CA GLU A 223 52.75 20.02 5.27
C GLU A 223 54.01 19.87 6.15
N HIS A 224 54.33 18.66 6.62
CA HIS A 224 55.51 18.42 7.47
C HIS A 224 56.75 17.86 6.72
N HIS A 225 56.73 17.86 5.39
CA HIS A 225 57.88 17.47 4.56
C HIS A 225 58.20 18.54 3.51
N ALA A 226 58.72 19.68 3.96
CA ALA A 226 59.47 20.63 3.14
C ALA A 226 60.64 21.18 3.96
#